data_AF-A0A7M7MLI7-F1
#
_entry.id   AF-A0A7M7MLI7-F1
#
_cell.length_a   1.000
_cell.length_b   1.000
_cell.length_c   1.000
_cell.angle_alpha   90.00
_cell.angle_beta   90.00
_cell.angle_gamma   90.00
#
_symmetry.space_group_name_H-M   'P 1'
#
loop_
_entity.id
_entity.type
_entity.pdbx_description
1 polymer ?
#
loop_
_entity_poly.entity_id
_entity_poly.type
_entity_poly.pdbx_seq_one_letter_code
_entity_poly.pdbx_strand_id
1 'polypeptide(L)'
;MAKELHKCLINYFSQLEKVSCKWNQLSEEAKRPLHGLKNQSEQLRLVISNEVDDAELCKIDELRERLIFKILMGIDSELELLLNILTQFNNINQDLKNRLNNLEDTRSKISLDEETMKELINGTPYRPRLNLLLQWAIEAFNYYHELYLLINKNIKQFNYKDEETVENLTKSFVEDRFKKPRIERKYPFLICILIN
;
A
#
# COMPACT_ATOMS: atom_id res chain seq x y z
N MET A 1 26.21 6.46 -20.21
CA MET A 1 26.41 5.34 -19.28
C MET A 1 26.41 5.77 -17.82
N ALA A 2 27.48 6.34 -17.23
CA ALA A 2 27.45 6.81 -15.82
C ALA A 2 26.31 7.82 -15.51
N LYS A 3 26.08 8.78 -16.42
CA LYS A 3 24.98 9.76 -16.34
C LYS A 3 23.59 9.11 -16.44
N GLU A 4 23.47 7.99 -17.14
CA GLU A 4 22.19 7.29 -17.30
C GLU A 4 21.82 6.53 -16.03
N LEU A 5 22.78 5.80 -15.43
CA LEU A 5 22.55 5.16 -14.13
C LEU A 5 22.21 6.18 -13.05
N HIS A 6 22.90 7.32 -13.06
CA HIS A 6 22.60 8.42 -12.15
C HIS A 6 21.17 8.93 -12.31
N LYS A 7 20.72 9.12 -13.55
CA LYS A 7 19.35 9.52 -13.88
C LYS A 7 18.34 8.46 -13.41
N CYS A 8 18.65 7.17 -13.58
CA CYS A 8 17.80 6.07 -13.10
C CYS A 8 17.68 6.06 -11.58
N LEU A 9 18.78 6.31 -10.85
CA LEU A 9 18.77 6.45 -9.39
C LEU A 9 17.88 7.62 -8.94
N ILE A 10 18.07 8.82 -9.50
CA ILE A 10 17.24 9.99 -9.17
C ILE A 10 15.77 9.68 -9.43
N ASN A 11 15.47 9.15 -10.62
CA ASN A 11 14.12 8.82 -11.04
C ASN A 11 13.44 7.82 -10.08
N TYR A 12 14.16 6.77 -9.67
CA TYR A 12 13.66 5.78 -8.72
C TYR A 12 13.36 6.41 -7.35
N PHE A 13 14.32 7.12 -6.76
CA PHE A 13 14.14 7.68 -5.41
C PHE A 13 13.11 8.82 -5.36
N SER A 14 13.01 9.64 -6.42
CA SER A 14 11.93 10.62 -6.55
C SER A 14 10.56 9.96 -6.69
N GLN A 15 10.46 8.82 -7.37
CA GLN A 15 9.20 8.08 -7.41
C GLN A 15 8.86 7.47 -6.06
N LEU A 16 9.85 6.94 -5.36
CA LEU A 16 9.68 6.32 -4.06
C LEU A 16 9.11 7.30 -3.02
N GLU A 17 9.55 8.56 -3.04
CA GLU A 17 8.96 9.64 -2.25
C GLU A 17 7.47 9.84 -2.58
N LYS A 18 7.11 9.90 -3.86
CA LYS A 18 5.71 10.00 -4.29
C LYS A 18 4.88 8.80 -3.84
N VAL A 19 5.45 7.60 -3.88
CA VAL A 19 4.80 6.38 -3.38
C VAL A 19 4.53 6.50 -1.90
N SER A 20 5.49 6.93 -1.07
CA SER A 20 5.27 7.16 0.37
C SER A 20 4.10 8.13 0.61
N CYS A 21 4.11 9.30 -0.03
CA CYS A 21 3.05 10.29 0.12
C CYS A 21 1.68 9.74 -0.30
N LYS A 22 1.61 9.10 -1.47
CA LYS A 22 0.35 8.54 -1.98
C LYS A 22 -0.12 7.34 -1.17
N TRP A 23 0.79 6.55 -0.62
CA TRP A 23 0.47 5.42 0.25
C TRP A 23 -0.24 5.91 1.53
N ASN A 24 0.30 6.97 2.14
CA ASN A 24 -0.30 7.60 3.32
C ASN A 24 -1.70 8.14 3.00
N GLN A 25 -1.83 8.86 1.89
CA GLN A 25 -3.11 9.39 1.46
C GLN A 25 -4.15 8.27 1.27
N LEU A 26 -3.81 7.20 0.54
CA LEU A 26 -4.71 6.07 0.29
C LEU A 26 -5.08 5.33 1.58
N SER A 27 -4.13 5.20 2.51
CA SER A 27 -4.38 4.58 3.82
C SER A 27 -5.35 5.41 4.66
N GLU A 28 -5.26 6.74 4.61
CA GLU A 28 -6.23 7.64 5.25
C GLU A 28 -7.60 7.57 4.57
N GLU A 29 -7.66 7.58 3.23
CA GLU A 29 -8.90 7.44 2.46
C GLU A 29 -9.62 6.12 2.77
N ALA A 30 -8.88 5.04 3.06
CA ALA A 30 -9.43 3.73 3.40
C ALA A 30 -10.12 3.68 4.77
N LYS A 31 -9.83 4.61 5.70
CA LYS A 31 -10.40 4.56 7.06
C LYS A 31 -11.93 4.64 7.06
N ARG A 32 -12.50 5.51 6.22
CA ARG A 32 -13.95 5.69 6.12
C ARG A 32 -14.65 4.40 5.64
N PRO A 33 -14.30 3.80 4.50
CA PRO A 33 -14.94 2.56 4.06
C PRO A 33 -14.67 1.38 4.99
N LEU A 34 -13.49 1.27 5.62
CA LEU A 34 -13.23 0.24 6.64
C LEU A 34 -14.18 0.36 7.84
N HIS A 35 -14.38 1.57 8.35
CA HIS A 35 -15.32 1.81 9.44
C HIS A 35 -16.77 1.54 9.02
N GLY A 36 -17.16 1.95 7.80
CA GLY A 36 -18.47 1.63 7.22
C GLY A 36 -18.72 0.12 7.15
N LEU A 37 -17.74 -0.63 6.63
CA LEU A 37 -17.79 -2.10 6.55
C LEU A 37 -17.93 -2.75 7.91
N LYS A 38 -17.16 -2.30 8.90
CA LYS A 38 -17.24 -2.83 10.27
C LYS A 38 -18.64 -2.67 10.84
N ASN A 39 -19.19 -1.46 10.77
CA ASN A 39 -20.51 -1.15 11.32
C ASN A 39 -21.62 -1.90 10.59
N GLN A 40 -21.60 -1.93 9.25
CA GLN A 40 -22.64 -2.61 8.48
C GLN A 40 -22.58 -4.12 8.65
N SER A 41 -21.38 -4.70 8.74
CA SER A 41 -21.22 -6.13 9.02
C SER A 41 -21.77 -6.50 10.39
N GLU A 42 -21.56 -5.66 11.41
CA GLU A 42 -22.14 -5.84 12.74
C GLU A 42 -23.66 -5.71 12.72
N GLN A 43 -24.20 -4.67 12.08
CA GLN A 43 -25.65 -4.49 11.91
C GLN A 43 -26.29 -5.69 11.22
N LEU A 44 -25.64 -6.24 10.19
CA LEU A 44 -26.14 -7.41 9.48
C LEU A 44 -26.22 -8.63 10.39
N ARG A 45 -25.18 -8.88 11.21
CA ARG A 45 -25.18 -9.99 12.18
C ARG A 45 -26.30 -9.84 13.20
N LEU A 46 -26.54 -8.61 13.70
CA LEU A 46 -27.63 -8.32 14.64
C LEU A 46 -29.02 -8.52 14.01
N VAL A 47 -29.24 -8.04 12.79
CA VAL A 47 -30.55 -8.13 12.11
C VAL A 47 -30.88 -9.58 11.71
N ILE A 48 -29.88 -10.39 11.39
CA ILE A 48 -30.08 -11.81 11.04
C ILE A 48 -30.20 -12.69 12.30
N SER A 49 -29.74 -12.23 13.46
CA SER A 49 -29.85 -12.98 14.72
C SER A 49 -31.31 -13.31 15.04
N ASN A 50 -31.55 -14.52 15.56
CA ASN A 50 -32.88 -14.93 16.01
C ASN A 50 -33.28 -14.20 17.31
N GLU A 51 -32.34 -13.54 17.99
CA GLU A 51 -32.58 -12.75 19.21
C GLU A 51 -33.52 -11.55 18.97
N VAL A 52 -33.67 -11.11 17.72
CA VAL A 52 -34.53 -9.97 17.35
C VAL A 52 -35.85 -10.40 16.70
N ASP A 53 -36.19 -11.69 16.69
CA ASP A 53 -37.39 -12.20 16.01
C ASP A 53 -38.70 -11.63 16.61
N ASP A 54 -38.71 -11.29 17.91
CA ASP A 54 -39.86 -10.68 18.59
C ASP A 54 -39.96 -9.15 18.40
N ALA A 55 -38.95 -8.54 17.77
CA ALA A 55 -38.92 -7.09 17.52
C ALA A 55 -40.06 -6.66 16.58
N GLU A 56 -40.56 -5.43 16.74
CA GLU A 56 -41.64 -4.89 15.92
C GLU A 56 -41.31 -4.92 14.41
N LEU A 57 -40.04 -4.70 14.09
CA LEU A 57 -39.42 -4.86 12.77
C LEU A 57 -39.80 -6.20 12.09
N CYS A 58 -39.83 -7.30 12.85
CA CYS A 58 -40.08 -8.66 12.33
C CYS A 58 -41.57 -8.97 12.20
N LYS A 59 -42.45 -8.13 12.76
CA LYS A 59 -43.91 -8.29 12.70
C LYS A 59 -44.52 -7.62 11.46
N ILE A 60 -43.73 -6.82 10.74
CA ILE A 60 -44.12 -6.16 9.51
C ILE A 60 -43.57 -6.96 8.34
N ASP A 61 -44.48 -7.44 7.48
CA ASP A 61 -44.12 -8.22 6.29
C ASP A 61 -43.02 -7.53 5.47
N GLU A 62 -41.99 -8.30 5.12
CA GLU A 62 -40.84 -7.92 4.28
C GLU A 62 -39.93 -6.81 4.83
N LEU A 63 -40.23 -6.21 5.99
CA LEU A 63 -39.45 -5.06 6.48
C LEU A 63 -38.03 -5.48 6.88
N ARG A 64 -37.88 -6.67 7.49
CA ARG A 64 -36.59 -7.24 7.87
C ARG A 64 -35.74 -7.57 6.64
N GLU A 65 -36.34 -8.19 5.64
CA GLU A 65 -35.70 -8.52 4.36
C GLU A 65 -35.22 -7.26 3.64
N ARG A 66 -36.06 -6.22 3.60
CA ARG A 66 -35.69 -4.91 3.02
C ARG A 66 -34.53 -4.25 3.78
N LEU A 67 -34.50 -4.37 5.11
CA LEU A 67 -33.38 -3.87 5.92
C LEU A 67 -32.09 -4.62 5.63
N ILE A 68 -32.14 -5.96 5.62
CA ILE A 68 -31.00 -6.82 5.26
C ILE A 68 -30.45 -6.45 3.88
N PHE A 69 -31.34 -6.31 2.90
CA PHE A 69 -30.95 -5.92 1.54
C PHE A 69 -30.23 -4.57 1.52
N LYS A 70 -30.75 -3.55 2.23
CA LYS A 70 -30.10 -2.23 2.33
C LYS A 70 -28.72 -2.30 2.97
N ILE A 71 -28.55 -3.11 4.01
CA ILE A 71 -27.26 -3.28 4.68
C ILE A 71 -26.26 -3.95 3.72
N LEU A 72 -26.66 -5.00 3.01
CA LEU A 72 -25.82 -5.67 2.00
C LEU A 72 -25.40 -4.72 0.87
N MET A 73 -26.33 -3.91 0.36
CA MET A 73 -26.01 -2.86 -0.64
C MET A 73 -25.00 -1.84 -0.09
N GLY A 74 -25.08 -1.50 1.20
CA GLY A 74 -24.10 -0.67 1.87
C GLY A 74 -22.72 -1.31 1.90
N ILE A 75 -22.64 -2.59 2.28
CA ILE A 75 -21.39 -3.36 2.33
C ILE A 75 -20.74 -3.40 0.94
N ASP A 76 -21.51 -3.69 -0.10
CA ASP A 76 -21.01 -3.72 -1.48
C ASP A 76 -20.44 -2.36 -1.91
N SER A 77 -21.10 -1.25 -1.55
CA SER A 77 -20.61 0.10 -1.85
C SER A 77 -19.29 0.41 -1.15
N GLU A 78 -19.13 0.04 0.12
CA GLU A 78 -17.87 0.26 0.84
C GLU A 78 -16.75 -0.66 0.31
N LEU A 79 -17.07 -1.90 -0.11
CA LEU A 79 -16.11 -2.79 -0.77
C LEU A 79 -15.63 -2.23 -2.12
N GLU A 80 -16.52 -1.65 -2.91
CA GLU A 80 -16.16 -1.01 -4.18
C GLU A 80 -15.15 0.12 -3.96
N LEU A 81 -15.34 0.95 -2.93
CA LEU A 81 -14.39 1.98 -2.55
C LEU A 81 -13.02 1.39 -2.17
N LEU A 82 -13.00 0.31 -1.39
CA LEU A 82 -11.75 -0.37 -1.04
C LEU A 82 -11.05 -1.01 -2.24
N LEU A 83 -11.79 -1.58 -3.19
CA LEU A 83 -11.23 -2.16 -4.42
C LEU A 83 -10.62 -1.08 -5.32
N ASN A 84 -11.24 0.10 -5.37
CA ASN A 84 -10.68 1.26 -6.06
C ASN A 84 -9.37 1.74 -5.40
N ILE A 85 -9.32 1.77 -4.06
CA ILE A 85 -8.09 2.09 -3.31
C ILE A 85 -7.01 1.02 -3.56
N LEU A 86 -7.37 -0.26 -3.52
CA LEU A 86 -6.46 -1.38 -3.81
C LEU A 86 -5.85 -1.28 -5.21
N THR A 87 -6.67 -0.91 -6.20
CA THR A 87 -6.22 -0.69 -7.57
C THR A 87 -5.20 0.45 -7.64
N GLN A 88 -5.42 1.54 -6.90
CA GLN A 88 -4.46 2.64 -6.81
C GLN A 88 -3.16 2.20 -6.14
N PHE A 89 -3.21 1.42 -5.05
CA PHE A 89 -2.01 0.83 -4.43
C PHE A 89 -1.22 -0.04 -5.41
N ASN A 90 -1.91 -0.89 -6.17
CA ASN A 90 -1.27 -1.71 -7.19
C ASN A 90 -0.58 -0.83 -8.25
N ASN A 91 -1.26 0.20 -8.76
CA ASN A 91 -0.72 1.06 -9.82
C ASN A 91 0.57 1.77 -9.39
N ILE A 92 0.60 2.37 -8.19
CA ILE A 92 1.80 3.03 -7.69
C ILE A 92 2.95 2.04 -7.42
N ASN A 93 2.61 0.82 -7.00
CA ASN A 93 3.59 -0.23 -6.74
C ASN A 93 4.19 -0.80 -8.05
N GLN A 94 3.37 -0.97 -9.09
CA GLN A 94 3.85 -1.38 -10.41
C GLN A 94 4.74 -0.30 -11.04
N ASP A 95 4.39 0.98 -10.92
CA ASP A 95 5.25 2.06 -11.42
C ASP A 95 6.62 2.07 -10.71
N LEU A 96 6.64 1.85 -9.38
CA LEU A 96 7.88 1.71 -8.63
C LEU A 96 8.70 0.49 -9.07
N LYS A 97 8.05 -0.65 -9.29
CA LYS A 97 8.68 -1.88 -9.80
C LYS A 97 9.32 -1.65 -11.17
N ASN A 98 8.61 -0.99 -12.09
CA ASN A 98 9.12 -0.71 -13.43
C ASN A 98 10.40 0.16 -13.38
N ARG A 99 10.44 1.14 -12.47
CA ARG A 99 11.64 1.97 -12.26
C ARG A 99 12.78 1.19 -11.62
N LEU A 100 12.49 0.26 -10.70
CA LEU A 100 13.50 -0.64 -10.14
C LEU A 100 14.10 -1.52 -11.22
N ASN A 101 13.27 -2.18 -12.04
CA ASN A 101 13.74 -3.00 -13.15
C ASN A 101 14.63 -2.20 -14.12
N ASN A 102 14.22 -0.98 -14.47
CA ASN A 102 15.03 -0.12 -15.33
C ASN A 102 16.38 0.27 -14.68
N LEU A 103 16.40 0.50 -13.36
CA LEU A 103 17.62 0.75 -12.61
C LEU A 103 18.56 -0.47 -12.64
N GLU A 104 18.04 -1.66 -12.42
CA GLU A 104 18.79 -2.92 -12.48
C GLU A 104 19.31 -3.22 -13.89
N ASP A 105 18.48 -3.03 -14.92
CA ASP A 105 18.83 -3.19 -16.33
C ASP A 105 19.89 -2.18 -16.78
N THR A 106 19.81 -0.95 -16.30
CA THR A 106 20.83 0.07 -16.59
C THR A 106 22.13 -0.29 -15.89
N ARG A 107 22.06 -0.76 -14.65
CA ARG A 107 23.23 -1.16 -13.87
C ARG A 107 23.96 -2.36 -14.49
N SER A 108 23.25 -3.33 -15.04
CA SER A 108 23.84 -4.54 -15.63
C SER A 108 24.61 -4.28 -16.94
N LYS A 109 24.26 -3.20 -17.65
CA LYS A 109 24.90 -2.81 -18.93
C LYS A 109 26.16 -1.96 -18.77
N ILE A 110 26.46 -1.49 -17.56
CA ILE A 110 27.56 -0.54 -17.31
C ILE A 110 28.76 -1.28 -16.72
N SER A 111 29.94 -1.06 -17.32
CA SER A 111 31.21 -1.53 -16.77
C SER A 111 31.58 -0.73 -15.52
N LEU A 112 32.01 -1.45 -14.47
CA LEU A 112 32.42 -0.85 -13.21
C LEU A 112 33.84 -0.26 -13.24
N ASP A 113 34.61 -0.58 -14.28
CA ASP A 113 36.02 -0.18 -14.39
C ASP A 113 36.20 1.22 -15.01
N GLU A 114 35.10 1.87 -15.40
CA GLU A 114 35.14 3.22 -15.94
C GLU A 114 35.56 4.23 -14.86
N GLU A 115 36.57 5.05 -15.14
CA GLU A 115 37.08 6.12 -14.25
C GLU A 115 35.94 7.05 -13.77
N THR A 116 34.98 7.33 -14.66
CA THR A 116 33.81 8.18 -14.39
C THR A 116 32.79 7.58 -13.42
N MET A 117 32.91 6.29 -13.09
CA MET A 117 32.02 5.56 -12.18
C MET A 117 32.59 5.43 -10.77
N LYS A 118 33.91 5.68 -10.58
CA LYS A 118 34.59 5.45 -9.29
C LYS A 118 33.94 6.23 -8.14
N GLU A 119 33.53 7.48 -8.35
CA GLU A 119 32.86 8.28 -7.32
C GLU A 119 31.50 7.70 -6.92
N LEU A 120 30.71 7.22 -7.89
CA LEU A 120 29.41 6.60 -7.62
C LEU A 120 29.57 5.24 -6.94
N ILE A 121 30.55 4.44 -7.36
CA ILE A 121 30.83 3.11 -6.80
C ILE A 121 31.33 3.23 -5.36
N ASN A 122 32.34 4.06 -5.13
CA ASN A 122 32.99 4.21 -3.83
C ASN A 122 32.20 5.10 -2.86
N GLY A 123 31.27 5.90 -3.40
CA GLY A 123 30.57 6.95 -2.68
C GLY A 123 31.48 8.12 -2.35
N THR A 124 30.89 9.12 -1.72
CA THR A 124 31.60 10.28 -1.15
C THR A 124 31.11 10.49 0.29
N PRO A 125 31.74 11.36 1.11
CA PRO A 125 31.21 11.70 2.44
C PRO A 125 29.76 12.21 2.41
N TYR A 126 29.36 12.78 1.28
CA TYR A 126 28.01 13.28 1.05
C TYR A 126 27.16 12.32 0.24
N ARG A 127 27.67 11.17 -0.24
CA ARG A 127 26.93 10.29 -1.15
C ARG A 127 27.14 8.81 -0.83
N PRO A 128 26.05 8.05 -0.55
CA PRO A 128 26.14 6.61 -0.36
C PRO A 128 26.74 5.91 -1.59
N ARG A 129 27.43 4.81 -1.32
CA ARG A 129 27.97 3.92 -2.35
C ARG A 129 26.85 3.33 -3.19
N LEU A 130 27.10 3.10 -4.47
CA LEU A 130 26.13 2.51 -5.40
C LEU A 130 25.46 1.24 -4.86
N ASN A 131 26.23 0.32 -4.29
CA ASN A 131 25.69 -0.95 -3.77
C ASN A 131 24.66 -0.73 -2.65
N LEU A 132 24.90 0.28 -1.81
CA LEU A 132 24.00 0.64 -0.72
C LEU A 132 22.72 1.31 -1.25
N LEU A 133 22.84 2.14 -2.30
CA LEU A 133 21.68 2.72 -3.00
C LEU A 133 20.80 1.63 -3.62
N LEU A 134 21.41 0.64 -4.29
CA LEU A 134 20.68 -0.48 -4.89
C LEU A 134 19.99 -1.34 -3.82
N GLN A 135 20.69 -1.62 -2.72
CA GLN A 135 20.10 -2.34 -1.58
C GLN A 135 18.89 -1.60 -1.03
N TRP A 136 18.99 -0.28 -0.81
CA TRP A 136 17.88 0.52 -0.31
C TRP A 136 16.71 0.57 -1.30
N ALA A 137 16.97 0.57 -2.60
CA ALA A 137 15.92 0.49 -3.61
C ALA A 137 15.15 -0.85 -3.52
N ILE A 138 15.85 -1.97 -3.42
CA ILE A 138 15.21 -3.29 -3.27
C ILE A 138 14.43 -3.37 -1.96
N GLU A 139 15.03 -2.96 -0.83
CA GLU A 139 14.38 -2.95 0.49
C GLU A 139 13.09 -2.13 0.48
N ALA A 140 13.13 -0.95 -0.13
CA ALA A 140 11.98 -0.06 -0.17
C ALA A 140 10.85 -0.58 -1.06
N PHE A 141 11.18 -1.14 -2.23
CA PHE A 141 10.18 -1.79 -3.07
C PHE A 141 9.53 -2.97 -2.35
N ASN A 142 10.33 -3.85 -1.74
CA ASN A 142 9.82 -5.03 -1.03
C ASN A 142 8.87 -4.62 0.10
N TYR A 143 9.19 -3.57 0.84
CA TYR A 143 8.31 -3.04 1.88
C TYR A 143 6.90 -2.69 1.36
N TYR A 144 6.80 -1.86 0.32
CA TYR A 144 5.50 -1.48 -0.24
C TYR A 144 4.81 -2.66 -0.92
N HIS A 145 5.57 -3.58 -1.51
CA HIS A 145 5.03 -4.78 -2.11
C HIS A 145 4.41 -5.74 -1.10
N GLU A 146 5.09 -5.97 0.03
CA GLU A 146 4.56 -6.78 1.13
C GLU A 146 3.28 -6.19 1.72
N LEU A 147 3.24 -4.86 1.93
CA LEU A 147 2.03 -4.19 2.39
C LEU A 147 0.86 -4.36 1.41
N TYR A 148 1.12 -4.17 0.11
CA TYR A 148 0.12 -4.39 -0.93
C TYR A 148 -0.42 -5.83 -0.91
N LEU A 149 0.47 -6.82 -0.84
CA LEU A 149 0.08 -8.23 -0.81
C LEU A 149 -0.75 -8.56 0.43
N LEU A 150 -0.40 -8.00 1.59
CA LEU A 150 -1.16 -8.15 2.82
C LEU A 150 -2.58 -7.60 2.67
N ILE A 151 -2.73 -6.37 2.18
CA ILE A 151 -4.05 -5.74 1.96
C ILE A 151 -4.86 -6.56 0.95
N ASN A 152 -4.27 -6.90 -0.20
CA ASN A 152 -4.94 -7.68 -1.25
C ASN A 152 -5.42 -9.04 -0.74
N LYS A 153 -4.60 -9.72 0.07
CA LYS A 153 -4.96 -11.00 0.69
C LYS A 153 -6.17 -10.83 1.61
N ASN A 154 -6.15 -9.84 2.50
CA ASN A 154 -7.26 -9.64 3.44
C ASN A 154 -8.55 -9.21 2.74
N ILE A 155 -8.49 -8.40 1.69
CA ILE A 155 -9.67 -8.05 0.87
C ILE A 155 -10.27 -9.31 0.24
N LYS A 156 -9.45 -10.22 -0.31
CA LYS A 156 -9.92 -11.47 -0.90
C LYS A 156 -10.50 -12.46 0.10
N GLN A 157 -10.04 -12.39 1.35
CA GLN A 157 -10.51 -13.25 2.44
C GLN A 157 -11.69 -12.65 3.22
N PHE A 158 -12.08 -11.42 2.90
CA PHE A 158 -13.15 -10.71 3.59
C PHE A 158 -14.47 -11.47 3.54
N ASN A 159 -15.09 -11.64 4.71
CA ASN A 159 -16.41 -12.21 4.86
C ASN A 159 -17.18 -11.39 5.90
N TYR A 160 -18.20 -10.64 5.48
CA TYR A 160 -19.01 -9.80 6.37
C TYR A 160 -19.72 -10.58 7.50
N LYS A 161 -19.86 -11.90 7.36
CA LYS A 161 -20.42 -12.77 8.41
C LYS A 161 -19.42 -13.10 9.51
N ASP A 162 -18.13 -12.94 9.24
CA ASP A 162 -17.03 -13.30 10.12
C ASP A 162 -16.30 -12.04 10.60
N GLU A 163 -16.52 -11.70 11.87
CA GLU A 163 -15.92 -10.55 12.53
C GLU A 163 -14.38 -10.56 12.48
N GLU A 164 -13.76 -11.75 12.53
CA GLU A 164 -12.31 -11.86 12.49
C GLU A 164 -11.75 -11.34 11.16
N THR A 165 -12.41 -11.67 10.04
CA THR A 165 -11.98 -11.22 8.71
C THR A 165 -12.14 -9.70 8.53
N VAL A 166 -13.17 -9.09 9.14
CA VAL A 166 -13.38 -7.64 9.14
C VAL A 166 -12.27 -6.92 9.91
N GLU A 167 -11.90 -7.46 11.08
CA GLU A 167 -10.85 -6.89 11.91
C GLU A 167 -9.45 -7.09 11.29
N ASN A 168 -9.19 -8.26 10.70
CA ASN A 168 -7.95 -8.55 9.97
C ASN A 168 -7.77 -7.61 8.76
N LEU A 169 -8.85 -7.36 8.01
CA LEU A 169 -8.86 -6.36 6.95
C LEU A 169 -8.53 -4.98 7.49
N THR A 170 -9.17 -4.54 8.57
CA THR A 170 -8.92 -3.22 9.17
C THR A 170 -7.46 -3.07 9.62
N LYS A 171 -6.91 -4.09 10.28
CA LYS A 171 -5.50 -4.11 10.74
C LYS A 171 -4.50 -4.08 9.58
N SER A 172 -4.84 -4.62 8.41
CA SER A 172 -3.94 -4.64 7.26
C SER A 172 -3.59 -3.26 6.70
N PHE A 173 -4.45 -2.26 6.96
CA PHE A 173 -4.20 -0.85 6.58
C PHE A 173 -3.50 -0.05 7.69
N VAL A 174 -3.31 -0.65 8.88
CA VAL A 174 -2.55 -0.02 9.97
C VAL A 174 -1.06 -0.28 9.72
N GLU A 175 -0.35 0.79 9.34
CA GLU A 175 1.08 0.70 9.08
C GLU A 175 1.89 0.31 10.33
N ASP A 176 2.90 -0.54 10.12
CA ASP A 176 3.90 -0.83 11.13
C ASP A 176 4.79 0.41 11.36
N ARG A 177 4.53 1.09 12.48
CA ARG A 177 5.23 2.32 12.92
C ARG A 177 6.74 2.17 13.04
N PHE A 178 7.29 0.95 13.08
CA PHE A 178 8.73 0.71 13.24
C PHE A 178 9.47 0.46 11.92
N LYS A 179 8.79 -0.09 10.89
CA LYS A 179 9.42 -0.35 9.58
C LYS A 179 9.52 0.93 8.74
N LYS A 180 8.48 1.76 8.76
CA LYS A 180 8.38 3.00 7.99
C LYS A 180 9.52 4.01 8.23
N PRO A 181 9.93 4.33 9.49
CA PRO A 181 10.96 5.33 9.74
C PRO A 181 12.35 4.93 9.25
N ARG A 182 12.65 3.62 9.12
CA ARG A 182 13.95 3.15 8.62
C ARG A 182 14.14 3.40 7.13
N ILE A 183 13.05 3.38 6.38
CA ILE A 183 13.09 3.60 4.93
C ILE A 183 12.85 5.09 4.63
N GLU A 184 11.91 5.73 5.35
CA GLU A 184 11.58 7.15 5.19
C GLU A 184 12.67 8.13 5.63
N ARG A 185 13.43 7.85 6.69
CA ARG A 185 14.55 8.71 7.11
C ARG A 185 15.67 8.79 6.06
N LYS A 186 15.72 7.84 5.13
CA LYS A 186 16.76 7.79 4.10
C LYS A 186 16.39 8.64 2.87
N TYR A 187 15.11 8.86 2.56
CA TYR A 187 14.67 9.43 1.27
C TYR A 187 15.01 10.91 1.03
N PRO A 188 14.73 11.85 1.96
CA PRO A 188 14.99 13.27 1.72
C PRO A 188 16.50 13.54 1.60
N PHE A 189 17.28 12.84 2.43
CA PHE A 189 18.73 12.91 2.40
C PHE A 189 19.29 12.37 1.07
N LEU A 190 18.76 11.24 0.59
CA LEU A 190 19.16 10.62 -0.68
C LEU A 190 18.87 11.49 -1.91
N ILE A 191 17.70 12.12 -1.98
CA ILE A 191 17.33 12.96 -3.14
C ILE A 191 18.21 14.22 -3.18
N CYS A 192 18.42 14.90 -2.04
CA CYS A 192 19.32 16.06 -1.96
C CYS A 192 20.77 15.70 -2.33
N ILE A 193 21.21 14.49 -2.03
CA ILE A 193 22.55 13.98 -2.32
C ILE A 193 22.72 13.50 -3.75
N LEU A 194 21.65 13.01 -4.38
CA LEU A 194 21.66 12.56 -5.76
C LEU A 194 21.44 13.70 -6.76
N ILE A 195 21.09 14.90 -6.31
CA ILE A 195 20.91 16.07 -7.20
C ILE A 195 22.15 16.99 -7.19
N ASN A 196 22.95 16.97 -6.12
CA ASN A 196 24.23 17.69 -6.00
C ASN A 196 25.41 16.83 -6.46
#